data_AF-A0A1I7YVJ3-F1
#
_entry.id   AF-A0A1I7YVJ3-F1
#
_cell.length_a   1.000
_cell.length_b   1.000
_cell.length_c   1.000
_cell.angle_alpha   90.00
_cell.angle_beta   90.00
_cell.angle_gamma   90.00
#
_symmetry.space_group_name_H-M   'P 1'
#
loop_
_entity.id
_entity.type
_entity.pdbx_description
1 polymer ?
#
loop_
_entity_poly.entity_id
_entity_poly.type
_entity_poly.pdbx_seq_one_letter_code
_entity_poly.pdbx_strand_id
1 'polypeptide(L)'
;MLGIFCGLVVVVLVVVVVVVVVVEDVVVVVEVDEDDDNFGAMVTSTELVRILIVVDKMAPNKSAETPQTKEIIVIIAVIAVAIVCVAVVGVKSWASYTSCTSDFEDTSKPCDTNAYLDKAFSFHDRYLSYFNYDLRRFLFWQHMPRIPRTVVSNRVNCRVSRAKNLQKKLAESDDENYLKDLALAQVMLAQNQKKSLNETMPAIERYIKALNMDRVYSLEKFLVDFIAFPMKDAVAILHDSLVQSDLKVANLKNLTYAEYHEPIDAYWSELKHNTTPGISGSCLPVNATAEDIMELYTMMIDKRVDKCVPEGEQPIYPVIIAQLIFESLFEWVLLMIAVVVVPPIILLLILCLVGCLATSCDVKRGPIATFNANASTAAATKQTRSLC
;
A
#
# COMPACT_ATOMS: atom_id res chain seq x y z
N MET A 1 8.57 -13.18 -13.07
CA MET A 1 7.39 -13.20 -12.16
C MET A 1 6.34 -12.14 -12.51
N LEU A 2 6.68 -10.99 -13.11
CA LEU A 2 5.71 -9.98 -13.60
C LEU A 2 4.68 -10.53 -14.61
N GLY A 3 5.10 -11.39 -15.54
CA GLY A 3 4.20 -12.00 -16.53
C GLY A 3 3.29 -13.11 -15.99
N ILE A 4 3.59 -13.68 -14.82
CA ILE A 4 2.79 -14.77 -14.25
C ILE A 4 1.65 -14.23 -13.39
N PHE A 5 1.80 -13.07 -12.73
CA PHE A 5 0.70 -12.44 -11.97
C PHE A 5 -0.22 -11.57 -12.84
N CYS A 6 0.31 -10.83 -13.82
CA CYS A 6 -0.55 -10.21 -14.85
C CYS A 6 -1.22 -11.28 -15.71
N GLY A 7 -0.47 -12.34 -16.06
CA GLY A 7 -1.00 -13.53 -16.71
C GLY A 7 -2.06 -14.22 -15.85
N LEU A 8 -1.90 -14.40 -14.53
CA LEU A 8 -2.94 -15.04 -13.70
C LEU A 8 -4.13 -14.13 -13.46
N VAL A 9 -3.98 -12.80 -13.36
CA VAL A 9 -5.13 -11.90 -13.18
C VAL A 9 -5.89 -11.75 -14.49
N VAL A 10 -5.21 -11.66 -15.63
CA VAL A 10 -5.85 -11.71 -16.96
C VAL A 10 -6.41 -13.10 -17.23
N VAL A 11 -5.71 -14.20 -16.91
CA VAL A 11 -6.25 -15.56 -17.05
C VAL A 11 -7.38 -15.79 -16.06
N VAL A 12 -7.41 -15.18 -14.87
CA VAL A 12 -8.59 -15.28 -13.98
C VAL A 12 -9.73 -14.36 -14.46
N LEU A 13 -9.45 -13.24 -15.15
CA LEU A 13 -10.48 -12.43 -15.83
C LEU A 13 -10.95 -13.02 -17.17
N VAL A 14 -10.12 -13.81 -17.84
CA VAL A 14 -10.39 -14.44 -19.15
C VAL A 14 -10.92 -15.87 -18.96
N VAL A 15 -10.56 -16.56 -17.88
CA VAL A 15 -11.10 -17.88 -17.49
C VAL A 15 -12.34 -17.75 -16.58
N VAL A 16 -12.66 -16.55 -16.11
CA VAL A 16 -13.93 -16.22 -15.43
C VAL A 16 -14.44 -14.94 -16.10
N VAL A 17 -15.28 -14.99 -17.13
CA VAL A 17 -16.66 -15.49 -17.11
C VAL A 17 -17.07 -15.83 -18.55
N VAL A 18 -16.83 -17.06 -19.00
CA VAL A 18 -17.85 -17.75 -19.80
C VAL A 18 -18.61 -18.63 -18.81
N VAL A 19 -19.29 -17.98 -17.86
CA VAL A 19 -20.26 -18.69 -17.04
C VAL A 19 -21.48 -18.85 -17.91
N VAL A 20 -21.52 -19.94 -18.68
CA VAL A 20 -22.75 -20.42 -19.27
C VAL A 20 -23.61 -20.92 -18.11
N VAL A 21 -24.34 -20.03 -17.45
CA VAL A 21 -25.40 -20.45 -16.54
C VAL A 21 -26.53 -20.94 -17.42
N VAL A 22 -26.56 -22.24 -17.72
CA VAL A 22 -27.72 -22.86 -18.36
C VAL A 22 -28.78 -23.04 -17.28
N VAL A 23 -29.66 -22.05 -17.13
CA VAL A 23 -30.92 -22.22 -16.40
C VAL A 23 -32.00 -22.39 -17.45
N GLU A 24 -32.56 -23.59 -17.53
CA GLU A 24 -33.75 -23.97 -18.32
C GLU A 24 -34.01 -23.06 -19.54
N ASP A 25 -33.14 -23.18 -20.55
CA ASP A 25 -33.24 -22.54 -21.89
C ASP A 25 -32.72 -21.10 -22.06
N VAL A 26 -32.06 -20.49 -21.06
CA VAL A 26 -31.40 -19.18 -21.24
C VAL A 26 -29.88 -19.32 -21.24
N VAL A 27 -29.25 -18.98 -22.37
CA VAL A 27 -27.79 -18.93 -22.51
C VAL A 27 -27.34 -17.48 -22.45
N VAL A 28 -26.70 -17.09 -21.34
CA VAL A 28 -26.07 -15.76 -21.23
C VAL A 28 -24.64 -15.87 -21.75
N VAL A 29 -24.36 -15.23 -22.88
CA VAL A 29 -23.01 -15.11 -23.44
C VAL A 29 -22.50 -13.71 -23.13
N VAL A 30 -21.38 -13.61 -22.42
CA VAL A 30 -20.70 -12.33 -22.18
C VAL A 30 -19.53 -12.26 -23.16
N GLU A 31 -19.65 -11.45 -24.20
CA GLU A 31 -18.54 -11.13 -25.08
C GLU A 31 -17.81 -9.88 -24.57
N VAL A 32 -16.49 -9.96 -24.54
CA VAL A 32 -15.61 -8.82 -24.28
C VAL A 32 -14.92 -8.54 -25.61
N ASP A 33 -15.20 -7.38 -26.21
CA ASP A 33 -14.51 -6.94 -27.42
C ASP A 33 -13.04 -6.67 -27.06
N GLU A 34 -12.13 -7.49 -27.58
CA GLU A 34 -10.70 -7.17 -27.66
C GLU A 34 -10.46 -6.49 -29.01
N ASP A 35 -10.29 -5.16 -29.00
CA ASP A 35 -9.72 -4.45 -30.13
C ASP A 35 -8.19 -4.70 -30.13
N ASP A 36 -7.75 -5.50 -31.09
CA ASP A 36 -6.34 -5.80 -31.35
C ASP A 36 -5.58 -4.59 -31.92
N ASP A 37 -4.27 -4.58 -31.64
CA ASP A 37 -3.20 -3.78 -32.27
C ASP A 37 -2.90 -2.36 -31.74
N ASN A 38 -2.61 -2.20 -30.43
CA ASN A 38 -1.52 -1.28 -30.02
C ASN A 38 -0.97 -1.50 -28.60
N PHE A 39 -0.02 -2.43 -28.47
CA PHE A 39 0.71 -2.69 -27.22
C PHE A 39 1.79 -1.61 -26.99
N GLY A 40 1.40 -0.42 -26.51
CA GLY A 40 2.37 0.65 -26.22
C GLY A 40 1.90 1.84 -25.41
N ALA A 41 0.59 2.03 -25.23
CA ALA A 41 0.05 3.13 -24.42
C ALA A 41 -0.55 2.58 -23.13
N MET A 42 -0.21 3.22 -22.00
CA MET A 42 -0.77 2.97 -20.69
C MET A 42 -2.29 3.13 -20.76
N VAL A 43 -3.00 1.99 -20.73
CA VAL A 43 -4.45 1.90 -20.84
C VAL A 43 -5.07 2.53 -19.59
N THR A 44 -5.54 3.77 -19.70
CA THR A 44 -6.56 4.32 -18.81
C THR A 44 -7.93 3.90 -19.36
N SER A 45 -8.31 2.62 -19.25
CA SER A 45 -9.61 2.16 -19.74
C SER A 45 -10.71 2.39 -18.71
N THR A 46 -11.53 3.39 -18.97
CA THR A 46 -12.97 3.26 -18.78
C THR A 46 -13.53 2.56 -20.02
N GLU A 47 -13.26 1.26 -20.18
CA GLU A 47 -13.92 0.47 -21.21
C GLU A 47 -15.26 -0.02 -20.69
N LEU A 48 -16.30 0.31 -21.45
CA LEU A 48 -17.68 -0.03 -21.17
C LEU A 48 -17.90 -1.50 -21.52
N VAL A 49 -17.91 -2.38 -20.52
CA VAL A 49 -18.32 -3.78 -20.70
C VAL A 49 -19.78 -3.80 -21.19
N ARG A 50 -20.00 -4.17 -22.45
CA ARG A 50 -21.35 -4.38 -23.00
C ARG A 50 -21.79 -5.80 -22.70
N ILE A 51 -22.68 -5.95 -21.71
CA ILE A 51 -23.33 -7.24 -21.43
C ILE A 51 -24.48 -7.40 -22.43
N LEU A 52 -24.28 -8.21 -23.48
CA LEU A 52 -25.32 -8.53 -24.46
C LEU A 52 -26.06 -9.80 -24.01
N ILE A 53 -27.29 -9.67 -23.51
CA ILE A 53 -28.13 -10.83 -23.15
C ILE A 53 -28.88 -11.27 -24.40
N VAL A 54 -28.38 -12.31 -25.08
CA VAL A 54 -29.09 -12.93 -26.23
C VAL A 54 -30.05 -14.00 -25.71
N VAL A 55 -31.34 -13.70 -25.69
CA VAL A 55 -32.39 -14.68 -25.39
C VAL A 55 -32.84 -15.29 -26.71
N ASP A 56 -32.25 -16.43 -27.09
CA ASP A 56 -32.67 -17.14 -28.29
C ASP A 56 -34.00 -17.86 -28.06
N LYS A 57 -34.98 -17.59 -28.93
CA LYS A 57 -36.38 -17.98 -28.72
C LYS A 57 -36.63 -19.28 -29.45
N MET A 58 -36.23 -20.42 -28.86
CA MET A 58 -36.51 -21.73 -29.45
C MET A 58 -38.01 -22.05 -29.45
N ALA A 59 -38.43 -22.81 -30.46
CA ALA A 59 -39.82 -23.05 -30.84
C ALA A 59 -40.69 -23.63 -29.69
N PRO A 60 -41.97 -23.24 -29.60
CA PRO A 60 -42.83 -23.55 -28.47
C PRO A 60 -43.27 -25.02 -28.50
N ASN A 61 -42.57 -25.88 -27.75
CA ASN A 61 -43.11 -27.16 -27.33
C ASN A 61 -43.74 -27.05 -25.93
N LYS A 62 -44.86 -27.77 -25.77
CA LYS A 62 -45.89 -27.65 -24.73
C LYS A 62 -45.38 -27.41 -23.28
N SER A 63 -45.96 -26.36 -22.68
CA SER A 63 -46.05 -26.01 -21.25
C SER A 63 -44.78 -26.09 -20.42
N ALA A 64 -43.74 -25.38 -20.84
CA ALA A 64 -42.68 -24.96 -19.93
C ALA A 64 -43.23 -23.87 -18.99
N GLU A 65 -43.25 -24.15 -17.69
CA GLU A 65 -43.51 -23.16 -16.65
C GLU A 65 -42.46 -22.06 -16.80
N THR A 66 -42.91 -20.83 -17.04
CA THR A 66 -42.01 -19.68 -17.13
C THR A 66 -41.15 -19.61 -15.86
N PRO A 67 -39.81 -19.57 -15.98
CA PRO A 67 -38.92 -19.44 -14.83
C PRO A 67 -39.42 -18.30 -13.95
N GLN A 68 -39.70 -18.58 -12.69
CA GLN A 68 -40.27 -17.58 -11.80
C GLN A 68 -39.30 -16.41 -11.73
N THR A 69 -39.80 -15.20 -11.99
CA THR A 69 -39.05 -13.93 -12.00
C THR A 69 -38.15 -13.74 -10.78
N LYS A 70 -38.43 -14.44 -9.67
CA LYS A 70 -37.63 -14.48 -8.44
C LYS A 70 -36.24 -15.09 -8.62
N GLU A 71 -36.06 -16.11 -9.46
CA GLU A 71 -34.77 -16.78 -9.63
C GLU A 71 -33.78 -15.91 -10.42
N ILE A 72 -34.28 -15.20 -11.44
CA ILE A 72 -33.48 -14.26 -12.23
C ILE A 72 -32.95 -13.11 -11.34
N ILE A 73 -33.78 -12.61 -10.42
CA ILE A 73 -33.37 -11.54 -9.49
C ILE A 73 -32.25 -12.01 -8.55
N VAL A 74 -32.30 -13.26 -8.07
CA VAL A 74 -31.25 -13.82 -7.21
C VAL A 74 -29.92 -13.95 -7.97
N ILE A 75 -29.95 -14.42 -9.22
CA ILE A 75 -28.74 -14.57 -10.04
C ILE A 75 -28.10 -13.20 -10.29
N ILE A 76 -28.88 -12.19 -10.66
CA ILE A 76 -28.37 -10.82 -10.86
C ILE A 76 -27.74 -10.28 -9.58
N ALA A 77 -28.36 -10.51 -8.41
CA ALA A 77 -27.81 -10.08 -7.14
C ALA A 77 -26.46 -10.75 -6.81
N VAL A 78 -26.32 -12.05 -7.07
CA VAL A 78 -25.07 -12.79 -6.84
C VAL A 78 -23.95 -12.28 -7.76
N ILE A 79 -24.24 -12.07 -9.05
CA ILE A 79 -23.27 -11.55 -10.01
C ILE A 79 -22.83 -10.13 -9.62
N ALA A 80 -23.78 -9.27 -9.24
CA ALA A 80 -23.45 -7.92 -8.78
C ALA A 80 -22.54 -7.93 -7.55
N VAL A 81 -22.79 -8.81 -6.57
CA VAL A 81 -21.92 -8.98 -5.39
C VAL A 81 -20.52 -9.44 -5.80
N ALA A 82 -20.39 -10.41 -6.70
CA ALA A 82 -19.10 -10.91 -7.16
C ALA A 82 -18.28 -9.81 -7.87
N ILE A 83 -18.91 -9.01 -8.74
CA ILE A 83 -18.26 -7.88 -9.41
C ILE A 83 -17.74 -6.86 -8.39
N VAL A 84 -18.56 -6.52 -7.38
CA VAL A 84 -18.15 -5.61 -6.30
C VAL A 84 -16.98 -6.20 -5.50
N CYS A 85 -16.97 -7.51 -5.23
CA CYS A 85 -15.86 -8.17 -4.53
C CYS A 85 -14.55 -8.06 -5.31
N VAL A 86 -14.57 -8.37 -6.61
CA VAL A 86 -13.38 -8.31 -7.46
C VAL A 86 -12.87 -6.87 -7.56
N ALA A 87 -13.77 -5.89 -7.73
CA ALA A 87 -13.39 -4.48 -7.74
C ALA A 87 -12.75 -4.05 -6.42
N VAL A 88 -13.29 -4.45 -5.27
CA VAL A 88 -12.73 -4.13 -3.95
C VAL A 88 -11.35 -4.78 -3.74
N VAL A 89 -11.18 -6.05 -4.11
CA VAL A 89 -9.88 -6.75 -4.00
C VAL A 89 -8.85 -6.15 -4.96
N GLY A 90 -9.25 -5.80 -6.18
CA GLY A 90 -8.43 -5.13 -7.17
C GLY A 90 -7.96 -3.75 -6.69
N VAL A 91 -8.88 -2.92 -6.20
CA VAL A 91 -8.58 -1.60 -5.62
C VAL A 91 -7.67 -1.72 -4.39
N LYS A 92 -7.85 -2.74 -3.54
CA LYS A 92 -6.98 -2.96 -2.37
C LYS A 92 -5.59 -3.44 -2.73
N SER A 93 -5.48 -4.33 -3.72
CA SER A 93 -4.19 -4.80 -4.24
C SER A 93 -3.45 -3.65 -4.92
N TRP A 94 -4.18 -2.82 -5.69
CA TRP A 94 -3.65 -1.59 -6.27
C TRP A 94 -3.26 -0.57 -5.21
N ALA A 95 -4.07 -0.35 -4.16
CA ALA A 95 -3.75 0.55 -3.05
C ALA A 95 -2.54 0.07 -2.23
N SER A 96 -2.39 -1.23 -2.03
CA SER A 96 -1.20 -1.81 -1.40
C SER A 96 0.03 -1.64 -2.29
N TYR A 97 -0.12 -1.80 -3.60
CA TYR A 97 0.95 -1.56 -4.56
C TYR A 97 1.32 -0.07 -4.61
N THR A 98 0.33 0.83 -4.68
CA THR A 98 0.56 2.26 -4.70
C THR A 98 1.08 2.79 -3.37
N SER A 99 0.74 2.17 -2.24
CA SER A 99 1.36 2.49 -0.94
C SER A 99 2.86 2.24 -0.92
N CYS A 100 3.35 1.31 -1.74
CA CYS A 100 4.78 1.11 -1.99
C CYS A 100 5.38 2.13 -2.98
N THR A 101 4.56 2.92 -3.70
CA THR A 101 5.02 3.85 -4.75
C THR A 101 4.63 5.32 -4.56
N SER A 102 3.72 5.68 -3.65
CA SER A 102 3.17 7.03 -3.51
C SER A 102 3.68 7.72 -2.24
N ASP A 103 4.92 8.20 -2.27
CA ASP A 103 5.26 9.33 -1.42
C ASP A 103 4.80 10.54 -2.24
N PHE A 104 3.73 11.21 -1.82
CA PHE A 104 3.34 12.54 -2.35
C PHE A 104 4.34 13.62 -1.89
N GLU A 105 5.61 13.25 -1.77
CA GLU A 105 6.67 14.18 -1.50
C GLU A 105 6.95 14.89 -2.81
N ASP A 106 7.03 16.22 -2.73
CA ASP A 106 7.42 17.03 -3.88
C ASP A 106 8.81 16.57 -4.35
N THR A 107 8.85 15.77 -5.42
CA THR A 107 10.09 15.27 -6.02
C THR A 107 10.67 16.25 -7.02
N SER A 108 10.10 17.46 -7.15
CA SER A 108 10.64 18.47 -8.05
C SER A 108 12.05 18.87 -7.59
N LYS A 109 12.93 19.04 -8.56
CA LYS A 109 14.29 19.49 -8.34
C LYS A 109 14.28 21.00 -8.05
N PRO A 110 14.80 21.45 -6.89
CA PRO A 110 14.95 22.87 -6.63
C PRO A 110 15.87 23.53 -7.66
N CYS A 111 15.57 24.78 -8.06
CA CYS A 111 16.41 25.52 -9.01
C CYS A 111 17.78 25.89 -8.43
N ASP A 112 17.86 26.12 -7.12
CA ASP A 112 19.12 26.41 -6.43
C ASP A 112 19.87 25.12 -6.09
N THR A 113 21.17 25.07 -6.39
CA THR A 113 21.99 23.88 -6.19
C THR A 113 22.12 23.50 -4.72
N ASN A 114 22.26 24.46 -3.81
CA ASN A 114 22.35 24.16 -2.39
C ASN A 114 21.02 23.63 -1.87
N ALA A 115 19.91 24.26 -2.26
CA ALA A 115 18.57 23.79 -1.92
C ALA A 115 18.30 22.37 -2.45
N TYR A 116 18.78 22.04 -3.65
CA TYR A 116 18.72 20.69 -4.18
C TYR A 116 19.53 19.69 -3.33
N LEU A 117 20.79 20.00 -3.02
CA LEU A 117 21.63 19.14 -2.18
C LEU A 117 21.00 18.93 -0.80
N ASP A 118 20.55 20.01 -0.15
CA ASP A 118 19.93 19.96 1.17
C ASP A 118 18.63 19.14 1.15
N LYS A 119 17.83 19.24 0.07
CA LYS A 119 16.64 18.40 -0.16
C LYS A 119 17.01 16.93 -0.36
N ALA A 120 18.05 16.64 -1.14
CA ALA A 120 18.53 15.28 -1.38
C ALA A 120 19.00 14.60 -0.07
N PHE A 121 19.74 15.34 0.77
CA PHE A 121 20.17 14.88 2.10
C PHE A 121 19.00 14.69 3.04
N SER A 122 18.04 15.62 3.06
CA SER A 122 16.83 15.48 3.87
C SER A 122 16.03 14.22 3.53
N PHE A 123 15.90 13.88 2.24
CA PHE A 123 15.30 12.61 1.85
C PHE A 123 16.12 11.42 2.34
N HIS A 124 17.44 11.44 2.15
CA HIS A 124 18.30 10.34 2.60
C HIS A 124 18.14 10.05 4.10
N ASP A 125 18.21 11.08 4.95
CA ASP A 125 18.07 10.94 6.40
C ASP A 125 16.71 10.34 6.78
N ARG A 126 15.64 10.81 6.12
CA ARG A 126 14.28 10.27 6.30
C ARG A 126 14.18 8.80 5.90
N TYR A 127 14.76 8.42 4.76
CA TYR A 127 14.73 7.04 4.28
C TYR A 127 15.56 6.10 5.15
N LEU A 128 16.71 6.56 5.66
CA LEU A 128 17.49 5.82 6.64
C LEU A 128 16.68 5.62 7.93
N SER A 129 15.92 6.64 8.35
CA SER A 129 14.99 6.54 9.48
C SER A 129 13.90 5.48 9.23
N TYR A 130 13.30 5.45 8.03
CA TYR A 130 12.33 4.43 7.64
C TYR A 130 12.92 3.03 7.58
N PHE A 131 14.16 2.90 7.09
CA PHE A 131 14.92 1.65 7.10
C PHE A 131 15.10 1.13 8.52
N ASN A 132 15.54 1.99 9.45
CA ASN A 132 15.71 1.65 10.86
C ASN A 132 14.40 1.22 11.52
N TYR A 133 13.30 1.93 11.23
CA TYR A 133 11.97 1.57 11.71
C TYR A 133 11.54 0.18 11.24
N ASP A 134 11.65 -0.11 9.93
CA ASP A 134 11.26 -1.40 9.37
C ASP A 134 12.15 -2.54 9.90
N LEU A 135 13.45 -2.29 10.09
CA LEU A 135 14.37 -3.24 10.70
C LEU A 135 14.01 -3.52 12.17
N ARG A 136 13.78 -2.49 12.97
CA ARG A 136 13.39 -2.63 14.39
C ARG A 136 12.07 -3.37 14.52
N ARG A 137 11.08 -2.99 13.71
CA ARG A 137 9.78 -3.67 13.67
C ARG A 137 9.93 -5.15 13.35
N PHE A 138 10.80 -5.49 12.39
CA PHE A 138 11.11 -6.88 12.10
C PHE A 138 11.69 -7.62 13.32
N LEU A 139 12.62 -7.01 14.04
CA LEU A 139 13.20 -7.60 15.24
C LEU A 139 12.17 -7.78 16.37
N PHE A 140 11.21 -6.84 16.49
CA PHE A 140 10.16 -6.87 17.52
C PHE A 140 9.01 -7.86 17.25
N TRP A 141 8.65 -8.12 15.98
CA TRP A 141 7.49 -8.96 15.61
C TRP A 141 7.71 -10.48 15.84
N GLN A 142 8.64 -10.81 16.74
CA GLN A 142 9.10 -12.13 17.12
C GLN A 142 8.03 -13.02 17.77
N HIS A 143 6.92 -12.45 18.25
CA HIS A 143 5.84 -13.23 18.89
C HIS A 143 4.82 -13.80 17.89
N MET A 144 4.92 -13.41 16.61
CA MET A 144 4.12 -13.99 15.53
C MET A 144 4.84 -15.21 14.91
N PRO A 145 4.11 -16.15 14.29
CA PRO A 145 4.72 -17.28 13.56
C PRO A 145 5.81 -16.80 12.60
N ARG A 146 6.97 -17.48 12.63
CA ARG A 146 8.25 -17.09 12.00
C ARG A 146 8.06 -16.59 10.57
N ILE A 147 8.13 -15.26 10.38
CA ILE A 147 8.25 -14.67 9.05
C ILE A 147 9.59 -15.11 8.45
N PRO A 148 9.62 -15.68 7.24
CA PRO A 148 10.87 -16.08 6.59
C PRO A 148 11.83 -14.89 6.43
N ARG A 149 13.13 -15.10 6.68
CA ARG A 149 14.18 -14.07 6.52
C ARG A 149 14.19 -13.46 5.11
N THR A 150 13.84 -14.24 4.08
CA THR A 150 13.74 -13.77 2.69
C THR A 150 12.62 -12.75 2.48
N VAL A 151 11.47 -12.91 3.14
CA VAL A 151 10.36 -11.94 3.07
C VAL A 151 10.77 -10.62 3.70
N VAL A 152 11.50 -10.69 4.81
CA VAL A 152 12.03 -9.52 5.52
C VAL A 152 13.07 -8.81 4.69
N SER A 153 14.06 -9.55 4.19
CA SER A 153 15.09 -9.01 3.30
C SER A 153 14.46 -8.34 2.08
N ASN A 154 13.47 -8.97 1.42
CA ASN A 154 12.76 -8.36 0.30
C ASN A 154 12.05 -7.05 0.67
N ARG A 155 11.43 -6.99 1.86
CA ARG A 155 10.76 -5.78 2.35
C ARG A 155 11.74 -4.64 2.59
N VAL A 156 12.84 -4.93 3.28
CA VAL A 156 13.88 -3.94 3.58
C VAL A 156 14.60 -3.53 2.28
N ASN A 157 14.88 -4.46 1.37
CA ASN A 157 15.46 -4.17 0.05
C ASN A 157 14.59 -3.25 -0.80
N CYS A 158 13.25 -3.40 -0.71
CA CYS A 158 12.32 -2.52 -1.39
C CYS A 158 12.50 -1.06 -0.96
N ARG A 159 12.81 -0.80 0.33
CA ARG A 159 13.12 0.54 0.84
C ARG A 159 14.40 1.10 0.25
N VAL A 160 15.47 0.31 0.27
CA VAL A 160 16.77 0.70 -0.31
C VAL A 160 16.63 1.05 -1.79
N SER A 161 15.93 0.20 -2.54
CA SER A 161 15.66 0.41 -3.96
C SER A 161 14.82 1.66 -4.23
N ARG A 162 13.82 1.93 -3.37
CA ARG A 162 12.97 3.13 -3.48
C ARG A 162 13.73 4.41 -3.19
N ALA A 163 14.51 4.44 -2.11
CA ALA A 163 15.36 5.56 -1.75
C ALA A 163 16.33 5.89 -2.90
N LYS A 164 16.98 4.86 -3.47
CA LYS A 164 17.87 5.02 -4.63
C LYS A 164 17.14 5.57 -5.86
N ASN A 165 15.96 5.03 -6.18
CA ASN A 165 15.17 5.50 -7.32
C ASN A 165 14.66 6.93 -7.14
N LEU A 166 14.29 7.32 -5.91
CA LEU A 166 13.90 8.68 -5.62
C LEU A 166 15.06 9.65 -5.83
N GLN A 167 16.26 9.29 -5.38
CA GLN A 167 17.46 10.12 -5.60
C GLN A 167 17.74 10.32 -7.08
N LYS A 168 17.63 9.26 -7.91
CA LYS A 168 17.77 9.38 -9.37
C LYS A 168 16.72 10.30 -9.99
N LYS A 169 15.46 10.16 -9.57
CA LYS A 169 14.36 11.03 -10.01
C LYS A 169 14.59 12.49 -9.62
N LEU A 170 15.00 12.74 -8.37
CA LEU A 170 15.29 14.08 -7.86
C LEU A 170 16.49 14.72 -8.59
N ALA A 171 17.50 13.92 -8.92
CA ALA A 171 18.66 14.36 -9.69
C ALA A 171 18.30 14.69 -11.15
N GLU A 172 17.19 14.13 -11.66
CA GLU A 172 16.84 14.08 -13.08
C GLU A 172 17.99 13.45 -13.90
N SER A 173 18.67 12.46 -13.31
CA SER A 173 19.86 11.82 -13.87
C SER A 173 19.98 10.38 -13.38
N ASP A 174 20.36 9.49 -14.29
CA ASP A 174 20.70 8.10 -13.95
C ASP A 174 22.11 7.94 -13.38
N ASP A 175 22.93 9.00 -13.45
CA ASP A 175 24.30 9.01 -12.94
C ASP A 175 24.31 9.03 -11.41
N GLU A 176 24.79 7.93 -10.82
CA GLU A 176 24.92 7.75 -9.37
C GLU A 176 26.01 8.63 -8.76
N ASN A 177 26.84 9.27 -9.58
CA ASN A 177 27.84 10.24 -9.14
C ASN A 177 27.37 11.70 -9.22
N TYR A 178 26.24 11.98 -9.86
CA TYR A 178 25.76 13.34 -10.10
C TYR A 178 25.76 14.22 -8.84
N LEU A 179 25.20 13.71 -7.73
CA LEU A 179 25.12 14.44 -6.45
C LEU A 179 26.51 14.75 -5.88
N LYS A 180 27.45 13.80 -5.96
CA LYS A 180 28.81 13.94 -5.45
C LYS A 180 29.61 14.91 -6.31
N ASP A 181 29.51 14.79 -7.63
CA ASP A 181 30.23 15.66 -8.57
C ASP A 181 29.77 17.11 -8.44
N LEU A 182 28.46 17.31 -8.26
CA LEU A 182 27.88 18.63 -8.01
C LEU A 182 28.38 19.22 -6.68
N ALA A 183 28.36 18.44 -5.59
CA ALA A 183 28.88 18.91 -4.30
C ALA A 183 30.39 19.16 -4.33
N LEU A 184 31.17 18.33 -5.03
CA LEU A 184 32.60 18.53 -5.22
C LEU A 184 32.90 19.81 -5.99
N ALA A 185 32.14 20.09 -7.06
CA ALA A 185 32.27 21.33 -7.82
C ALA A 185 32.05 22.57 -6.93
N GLN A 186 31.14 22.50 -5.95
CA GLN A 186 30.95 23.58 -4.98
C GLN A 186 32.16 23.77 -4.05
N VAL A 187 32.79 22.68 -3.59
CA VAL A 187 34.03 22.75 -2.81
C VAL A 187 35.12 23.45 -3.61
N MET A 188 35.34 22.99 -4.84
CA MET A 188 36.37 23.56 -5.73
C MET A 188 36.10 25.04 -6.02
N LEU A 189 34.84 25.42 -6.26
CA LEU A 189 34.46 26.81 -6.51
C LEU A 189 34.69 27.70 -5.27
N ALA A 190 34.32 27.24 -4.07
CA ALA A 190 34.55 27.99 -2.83
C ALA A 190 36.05 28.21 -2.56
N GLN A 191 36.87 27.19 -2.78
CA GLN A 191 38.32 27.28 -2.61
C GLN A 191 38.99 28.18 -3.64
N ASN A 192 38.60 28.07 -4.91
CA ASN A 192 39.14 28.92 -5.97
C ASN A 192 38.80 30.40 -5.76
N GLN A 193 37.65 30.69 -5.15
CA GLN A 193 37.25 32.04 -4.77
C GLN A 193 37.92 32.53 -3.47
N LYS A 194 38.76 31.72 -2.84
CA LYS A 194 39.41 32.00 -1.55
C LYS A 194 38.40 32.44 -0.49
N LYS A 195 37.24 31.78 -0.46
CA LYS A 195 36.22 32.04 0.55
C LYS A 195 36.74 31.72 1.94
N SER A 196 36.14 32.35 2.93
CA SER A 196 36.49 32.11 4.33
C SER A 196 36.20 30.66 4.74
N LEU A 197 36.80 30.20 5.83
CA LEU A 197 36.55 28.86 6.38
C LEU A 197 35.05 28.61 6.60
N ASN A 198 34.32 29.61 7.12
CA ASN A 198 32.88 29.52 7.38
C ASN A 198 32.02 29.37 6.11
N GLU A 199 32.54 29.75 4.95
CA GLU A 199 31.83 29.64 3.67
C GLU A 199 32.25 28.39 2.88
N THR A 200 33.50 27.96 3.02
CA THR A 200 34.03 26.76 2.36
C THR A 200 33.61 25.48 3.09
N MET A 201 33.58 25.49 4.42
CA MET A 201 33.26 24.31 5.22
C MET A 201 31.87 23.74 4.92
N PRO A 202 30.78 24.53 4.78
CA PRO A 202 29.48 23.97 4.40
C PRO A 202 29.49 23.23 3.06
N ALA A 203 30.27 23.69 2.07
CA ALA A 203 30.41 22.97 0.79
C ALA A 203 31.14 21.62 0.99
N ILE A 204 32.17 21.60 1.82
CA ILE A 204 32.91 20.39 2.20
C ILE A 204 31.98 19.41 2.92
N GLU A 205 31.20 19.88 3.90
CA GLU A 205 30.22 19.06 4.63
C GLU A 205 29.19 18.44 3.69
N ARG A 206 28.65 19.21 2.72
CA ARG A 206 27.72 18.67 1.71
C ARG A 206 28.37 17.57 0.87
N TYR A 207 29.63 17.73 0.47
CA TYR A 207 30.33 16.69 -0.27
C TYR A 207 30.56 15.44 0.59
N ILE A 208 30.97 15.58 1.84
CA ILE A 208 31.13 14.46 2.78
C ILE A 208 29.78 13.77 3.03
N LYS A 209 28.68 14.51 3.16
CA LYS A 209 27.33 13.93 3.24
C LYS A 209 26.99 13.11 1.99
N ALA A 210 27.30 13.62 0.80
CA ALA A 210 27.08 12.88 -0.45
C ALA A 210 27.92 11.58 -0.50
N LEU A 211 29.16 11.60 0.00
CA LEU A 211 29.98 10.38 0.17
C LEU A 211 29.40 9.43 1.21
N ASN A 212 28.83 9.97 2.30
CA ASN A 212 28.19 9.19 3.33
C ASN A 212 26.94 8.48 2.79
N MET A 213 26.17 9.10 1.90
CA MET A 213 25.01 8.45 1.27
C MET A 213 25.40 7.15 0.56
N ASP A 214 26.48 7.16 -0.24
CA ASP A 214 27.02 5.94 -0.87
C ASP A 214 27.38 4.87 0.18
N ARG A 215 28.05 5.29 1.26
CA ARG A 215 28.45 4.39 2.36
C ARG A 215 27.21 3.76 3.00
N VAL A 216 26.22 4.56 3.33
CA VAL A 216 24.96 4.13 3.94
C VAL A 216 24.24 3.15 3.02
N TYR A 217 24.07 3.47 1.73
CA TYR A 217 23.43 2.54 0.77
C TYR A 217 24.16 1.20 0.66
N SER A 218 25.50 1.23 0.67
CA SER A 218 26.31 0.01 0.62
C SER A 218 26.10 -0.84 1.87
N LEU A 219 26.03 -0.21 3.04
CA LEU A 219 25.74 -0.87 4.32
C LEU A 219 24.30 -1.41 4.41
N GLU A 220 23.31 -0.66 3.94
CA GLU A 220 21.92 -1.10 3.89
C GLU A 220 21.78 -2.34 3.01
N LYS A 221 22.39 -2.32 1.82
CA LYS A 221 22.39 -3.46 0.90
C LYS A 221 23.10 -4.66 1.51
N PHE A 222 24.29 -4.47 2.08
CA PHE A 222 25.01 -5.52 2.78
C PHE A 222 24.16 -6.14 3.90
N LEU A 223 23.50 -5.32 4.72
CA LEU A 223 22.65 -5.78 5.81
C LEU A 223 21.43 -6.55 5.29
N VAL A 224 20.79 -6.08 4.22
CA VAL A 224 19.68 -6.77 3.54
C VAL A 224 20.10 -8.16 3.04
N ASP A 225 21.25 -8.25 2.39
CA ASP A 225 21.79 -9.52 1.87
C ASP A 225 22.16 -10.46 3.02
N PHE A 226 22.80 -9.93 4.07
CA PHE A 226 23.17 -10.68 5.26
C PHE A 226 21.95 -11.19 6.05
N ILE A 227 20.86 -10.42 6.12
CA ILE A 227 19.57 -10.88 6.69
C ILE A 227 19.05 -12.08 5.92
N ALA A 228 19.08 -12.05 4.59
CA ALA A 228 18.62 -13.17 3.77
C ALA A 228 19.54 -14.39 3.91
N PHE A 229 20.84 -14.18 3.77
CA PHE A 229 21.87 -15.21 3.67
C PHE A 229 23.15 -14.80 4.40
N PRO A 230 23.32 -15.18 5.68
CA PRO A 230 24.56 -14.90 6.41
C PRO A 230 25.79 -15.52 5.71
N MET A 231 26.79 -14.69 5.43
CA MET A 231 28.02 -15.06 4.72
C MET A 231 29.17 -15.34 5.69
N LYS A 232 30.09 -16.25 5.33
CA LYS A 232 31.26 -16.59 6.17
C LYS A 232 32.37 -15.53 6.10
N ASP A 233 32.47 -14.84 4.98
CA ASP A 233 33.41 -13.78 4.63
C ASP A 233 32.81 -12.37 4.79
N ALA A 234 31.70 -12.27 5.54
CA ALA A 234 30.93 -11.03 5.71
C ALA A 234 31.79 -9.84 6.19
N VAL A 235 32.74 -10.08 7.12
CA VAL A 235 33.65 -9.04 7.62
C VAL A 235 34.53 -8.46 6.50
N ALA A 236 35.11 -9.33 5.66
CA ALA A 236 35.98 -8.89 4.58
C ALA A 236 35.21 -8.08 3.52
N ILE A 237 34.03 -8.56 3.12
CA ILE A 237 33.15 -7.85 2.18
C ILE A 237 32.75 -6.48 2.74
N LEU A 238 32.39 -6.42 4.03
CA LEU A 238 32.03 -5.19 4.71
C LEU A 238 33.22 -4.21 4.78
N HIS A 239 34.39 -4.70 5.16
CA HIS A 239 35.62 -3.92 5.23
C HIS A 239 35.96 -3.31 3.87
N ASP A 240 35.95 -4.09 2.80
CA ASP A 240 36.25 -3.62 1.45
C ASP A 240 35.29 -2.51 1.00
N SER A 241 34.00 -2.64 1.34
CA SER A 241 33.01 -1.59 1.08
C SER A 241 33.28 -0.30 1.87
N LEU A 242 33.70 -0.40 3.12
CA LEU A 242 33.97 0.76 3.99
C LEU A 242 35.23 1.51 3.57
N VAL A 243 36.29 0.78 3.21
CA VAL A 243 37.57 1.35 2.77
C VAL A 243 37.41 2.24 1.54
N GLN A 244 36.51 1.88 0.61
CA GLN A 244 36.25 2.71 -0.57
C GLN A 244 35.73 4.11 -0.21
N SER A 245 34.88 4.21 0.81
CA SER A 245 34.38 5.50 1.30
C SER A 245 35.47 6.30 2.01
N ASP A 246 36.25 5.66 2.87
CA ASP A 246 37.37 6.32 3.56
C ASP A 246 38.44 6.83 2.57
N LEU A 247 38.72 6.09 1.48
CA LEU A 247 39.62 6.53 0.42
C LEU A 247 39.12 7.81 -0.29
N LYS A 248 37.81 7.92 -0.55
CA LYS A 248 37.23 9.13 -1.16
C LYS A 248 37.36 10.35 -0.24
N VAL A 249 37.19 10.18 1.07
CA VAL A 249 37.41 11.26 2.05
C VAL A 249 38.89 11.62 2.14
N ALA A 250 39.80 10.64 2.11
CA ALA A 250 41.24 10.92 2.03
C ALA A 250 41.62 11.71 0.77
N ASN A 251 41.01 11.38 -0.38
CA ASN A 251 41.19 12.13 -1.62
C ASN A 251 40.67 13.57 -1.50
N LEU A 252 39.54 13.80 -0.82
CA LEU A 252 39.06 15.15 -0.53
C LEU A 252 40.07 15.96 0.28
N LYS A 253 40.69 15.36 1.30
CA LYS A 253 41.75 16.03 2.08
C LYS A 253 42.92 16.43 1.21
N ASN A 254 43.33 15.58 0.26
CA ASN A 254 44.40 15.91 -0.69
C ASN A 254 44.03 17.07 -1.64
N LEU A 255 42.75 17.27 -1.91
CA LEU A 255 42.25 18.37 -2.75
C LEU A 255 42.01 19.67 -1.97
N THR A 256 42.04 19.63 -0.63
CA THR A 256 41.66 20.76 0.23
C THR A 256 42.85 21.28 1.04
N TYR A 257 42.80 22.56 1.46
CA TYR A 257 43.84 23.13 2.32
C TYR A 257 43.92 22.42 3.67
N ALA A 258 45.12 22.36 4.26
CA ALA A 258 45.39 21.65 5.51
C ALA A 258 44.53 22.11 6.70
N GLU A 259 44.11 23.38 6.69
CA GLU A 259 43.20 23.95 7.70
C GLU A 259 41.83 23.24 7.77
N TYR A 260 41.40 22.56 6.71
CA TYR A 260 40.14 21.81 6.70
C TYR A 260 40.30 20.35 7.14
N HIS A 261 41.51 19.83 7.29
CA HIS A 261 41.72 18.39 7.47
C HIS A 261 41.16 17.86 8.78
N GLU A 262 41.37 18.58 9.89
CA GLU A 262 40.81 18.21 11.20
C GLU A 262 39.27 18.32 11.23
N PRO A 263 38.64 19.41 10.76
CA PRO A 263 37.18 19.48 10.60
C PRO A 263 36.60 18.36 9.73
N ILE A 264 37.27 18.01 8.62
CA ILE A 264 36.86 16.90 7.74
C ILE A 264 36.87 15.58 8.50
N ASP A 265 37.95 15.27 9.23
CA ASP A 265 38.08 14.02 9.97
C ASP A 265 37.04 13.92 11.10
N ALA A 266 36.84 15.01 11.86
CA ALA A 266 35.85 15.06 12.94
C ALA A 266 34.44 14.85 12.40
N TYR A 267 34.07 15.59 11.34
CA TYR A 267 32.74 15.49 10.73
C TYR A 267 32.48 14.13 10.10
N TRP A 268 33.47 13.55 9.42
CA TRP A 268 33.36 12.21 8.85
C TRP A 268 33.21 11.13 9.92
N SER A 269 33.96 11.23 11.01
CA SER A 269 33.84 10.31 12.15
C SER A 269 32.45 10.36 12.77
N GLU A 270 31.91 11.57 12.96
CA GLU A 270 30.56 11.76 13.48
C GLU A 270 29.49 11.18 12.54
N LEU A 271 29.61 11.43 11.23
CA LEU A 271 28.70 10.86 10.24
C LEU A 271 28.71 9.34 10.25
N LYS A 272 29.89 8.70 10.26
CA LYS A 272 30.02 7.24 10.32
C LYS A 272 29.32 6.67 11.56
N HIS A 273 29.51 7.32 12.69
CA HIS A 273 28.91 6.92 13.96
C HIS A 273 27.37 7.06 13.96
N ASN A 274 26.84 8.17 13.44
CA ASN A 274 25.42 8.50 13.54
C ASN A 274 24.54 7.90 12.43
N THR A 275 25.14 7.48 11.31
CA THR A 275 24.38 7.05 10.11
C THR A 275 24.61 5.58 9.73
N THR A 276 25.26 4.79 10.57
CA THR A 276 25.41 3.35 10.30
C THR A 276 24.03 2.66 10.38
N PRO A 277 23.51 2.07 9.28
CA PRO A 277 22.16 1.53 9.24
C PRO A 277 21.90 0.49 10.32
N GLY A 278 20.74 0.58 10.98
CA GLY A 278 20.32 -0.37 11.99
C GLY A 278 21.07 -0.31 13.32
N ILE A 279 22.09 0.54 13.46
CA ILE A 279 22.87 0.67 14.70
C ILE A 279 22.78 2.10 15.21
N SER A 280 22.33 2.28 16.44
CA SER A 280 22.37 3.55 17.16
C SER A 280 23.81 3.92 17.45
N GLY A 281 24.17 5.19 17.23
CA GLY A 281 25.49 5.70 17.60
C GLY A 281 25.86 5.40 19.05
N SER A 282 24.88 5.40 19.98
CA SER A 282 25.12 5.04 21.38
C SER A 282 25.67 3.61 21.61
N CYS A 283 25.51 2.71 20.64
CA CYS A 283 26.03 1.34 20.69
C CYS A 283 27.29 1.14 19.84
N LEU A 284 27.70 2.12 19.04
CA LEU A 284 28.82 1.99 18.12
C LEU A 284 30.00 2.83 18.65
N PRO A 285 31.21 2.27 18.81
CA PRO A 285 32.37 3.09 19.17
C PRO A 285 32.68 4.11 18.06
N VAL A 286 33.21 5.27 18.44
CA VAL A 286 33.52 6.38 17.50
C VAL A 286 34.41 5.91 16.33
N ASN A 287 35.35 5.00 16.60
CA ASN A 287 36.27 4.42 15.61
C ASN A 287 35.92 2.97 15.28
N ALA A 288 34.63 2.68 15.10
CA ALA A 288 34.16 1.33 14.80
C ALA A 288 34.79 0.76 13.53
N THR A 289 35.27 -0.47 13.67
CA THR A 289 35.81 -1.31 12.61
C THR A 289 34.69 -2.10 11.92
N ALA A 290 35.02 -2.82 10.83
CA ALA A 290 34.07 -3.71 10.18
C ALA A 290 33.64 -4.85 11.12
N GLU A 291 34.56 -5.32 11.97
CA GLU A 291 34.34 -6.34 12.99
C GLU A 291 33.30 -5.87 14.02
N ASP A 292 33.43 -4.65 14.53
CA ASP A 292 32.50 -4.07 15.51
C ASP A 292 31.07 -3.97 14.93
N ILE A 293 30.95 -3.49 13.69
CA ILE A 293 29.66 -3.39 12.98
C ILE A 293 29.08 -4.80 12.75
N MET A 294 29.91 -5.75 12.33
CA MET A 294 29.47 -7.11 12.05
C MET A 294 29.03 -7.85 13.32
N GLU A 295 29.71 -7.64 14.44
CA GLU A 295 29.29 -8.19 15.74
C GLU A 295 27.88 -7.69 16.11
N LEU A 296 27.61 -6.39 15.97
CA LEU A 296 26.31 -5.81 16.26
C LEU A 296 25.23 -6.32 15.29
N TYR A 297 25.50 -6.37 13.99
CA TYR A 297 24.59 -6.96 13.00
C TYR A 297 24.26 -8.43 13.31
N THR A 298 25.27 -9.21 13.70
CA THR A 298 25.10 -10.62 14.09
C THR A 298 24.26 -10.72 15.37
N MET A 299 24.51 -9.86 16.36
CA MET A 299 23.71 -9.78 17.58
C MET A 299 22.25 -9.44 17.30
N MET A 300 21.99 -8.45 16.44
CA MET A 300 20.63 -8.07 16.06
C MET A 300 19.93 -9.18 15.29
N ILE A 301 20.60 -9.82 14.34
CA ILE A 301 19.96 -10.80 13.45
C ILE A 301 19.84 -12.18 14.07
N ASP A 302 20.87 -12.67 14.75
CA ASP A 302 20.86 -14.02 15.30
C ASP A 302 20.34 -14.05 16.73
N LYS A 303 20.70 -13.06 17.56
CA LYS A 303 20.24 -12.97 18.96
C LYS A 303 19.00 -12.11 19.15
N ARG A 304 18.53 -11.40 18.11
CA ARG A 304 17.30 -10.58 18.15
C ARG A 304 17.32 -9.47 19.20
N VAL A 305 18.47 -8.87 19.42
CA VAL A 305 18.61 -7.72 20.33
C VAL A 305 18.26 -6.45 19.57
N ASP A 306 17.22 -5.73 19.99
CA ASP A 306 16.77 -4.48 19.34
C ASP A 306 17.22 -3.21 20.08
N LYS A 307 17.83 -3.35 21.27
CA LYS A 307 18.28 -2.23 22.11
C LYS A 307 19.21 -1.24 21.38
N CYS A 308 19.97 -1.74 20.42
CA CYS A 308 20.88 -0.95 19.61
C CYS A 308 20.30 -0.49 18.28
N VAL A 309 19.03 -0.78 17.97
CA VAL A 309 18.38 -0.35 16.73
C VAL A 309 17.72 1.00 16.98
N PRO A 310 18.03 2.04 16.19
CA PRO A 310 17.33 3.32 16.28
C PRO A 310 15.82 3.11 16.14
N GLU A 311 15.01 3.93 16.84
CA GLU A 311 13.53 3.85 16.74
C GLU A 311 13.06 3.97 15.29
N GLY A 312 13.70 4.87 14.55
CA GLY A 312 13.28 5.25 13.21
C GLY A 312 11.94 5.98 13.23
N GLU A 313 11.70 6.74 12.18
CA GLU A 313 10.41 7.37 11.94
C GLU A 313 9.50 6.33 11.31
N GLN A 314 8.30 6.19 11.85
CA GLN A 314 7.29 5.40 11.19
C GLN A 314 6.87 6.12 9.91
N PRO A 315 6.94 5.48 8.73
CA PRO A 315 6.35 6.07 7.54
C PRO A 315 4.85 6.25 7.81
N ILE A 316 4.30 7.43 7.51
CA ILE A 316 2.94 7.83 7.92
C ILE A 316 1.84 6.90 7.34
N TYR A 317 2.16 6.11 6.31
CA TYR A 317 1.16 5.52 5.41
C TYR A 317 0.64 4.09 5.71
N PRO A 318 1.39 3.11 6.24
CA PRO A 318 0.90 1.73 6.26
C PRO A 318 -0.15 1.47 7.34
N VAL A 319 -0.18 2.25 8.43
CA VAL A 319 -1.21 2.09 9.46
C VAL A 319 -2.51 2.74 9.02
N ILE A 320 -2.45 3.95 8.45
CA ILE A 320 -3.64 4.66 7.96
C ILE A 320 -4.31 3.84 6.85
N ILE A 321 -3.55 3.30 5.89
CA ILE A 321 -4.12 2.52 4.80
C ILE A 321 -4.66 1.17 5.30
N ALA A 322 -3.93 0.45 6.16
CA ALA A 322 -4.42 -0.82 6.71
C ALA A 322 -5.68 -0.64 7.57
N GLN A 323 -5.73 0.44 8.34
CA GLN A 323 -6.90 0.83 9.12
C GLN A 323 -8.09 1.14 8.20
N LEU A 324 -7.91 1.97 7.17
CA LEU A 324 -8.94 2.28 6.17
C LEU A 324 -9.43 1.01 5.45
N ILE A 325 -8.52 0.08 5.16
CA ILE A 325 -8.87 -1.22 4.56
C ILE A 325 -9.70 -2.07 5.51
N PHE A 326 -9.34 -2.12 6.80
CA PHE A 326 -10.04 -2.90 7.82
C PHE A 326 -11.42 -2.32 8.11
N GLU A 327 -11.54 -0.99 8.21
CA GLU A 327 -12.81 -0.27 8.32
C GLU A 327 -13.70 -0.58 7.11
N SER A 328 -13.16 -0.50 5.90
CA SER A 328 -13.88 -0.89 4.67
C SER A 328 -14.29 -2.36 4.64
N LEU A 329 -13.46 -3.30 5.10
CA LEU A 329 -13.83 -4.72 5.17
C LEU A 329 -14.94 -4.95 6.20
N PHE A 330 -14.86 -4.28 7.34
CA PHE A 330 -15.85 -4.39 8.39
C PHE A 330 -17.21 -3.87 7.91
N GLU A 331 -17.25 -2.72 7.24
CA GLU A 331 -18.45 -2.19 6.58
C GLU A 331 -19.00 -3.17 5.54
N TRP A 332 -18.13 -3.79 4.75
CA TRP A 332 -18.54 -4.77 3.74
C TRP A 332 -19.18 -6.02 4.36
N VAL A 333 -18.58 -6.57 5.43
CA VAL A 333 -19.15 -7.72 6.15
C VAL A 333 -20.51 -7.37 6.74
N LEU A 334 -20.66 -6.18 7.32
CA LEU A 334 -21.95 -5.72 7.84
C LEU A 334 -23.01 -5.60 6.72
N LEU A 335 -22.64 -5.11 5.55
CA LEU A 335 -23.53 -4.99 4.40
C LEU A 335 -23.96 -6.37 3.87
N MET A 336 -23.04 -7.33 3.81
CA MET A 336 -23.36 -8.71 3.42
C MET A 336 -24.27 -9.41 4.44
N ILE A 337 -24.03 -9.22 5.74
CA ILE A 337 -24.93 -9.71 6.79
C ILE A 337 -26.30 -9.07 6.61
N ALA A 338 -26.38 -7.76 6.35
CA ALA A 338 -27.64 -7.09 6.10
C ALA A 338 -28.37 -7.69 4.89
N VAL A 339 -27.71 -7.86 3.75
CA VAL A 339 -28.33 -8.37 2.51
C VAL A 339 -28.75 -9.84 2.63
N VAL A 340 -28.00 -10.67 3.33
CA VAL A 340 -28.29 -12.12 3.43
C VAL A 340 -29.26 -12.43 4.57
N VAL A 341 -29.12 -11.77 5.72
CA VAL A 341 -29.84 -12.12 6.95
C VAL A 341 -31.12 -11.31 7.12
N VAL A 342 -31.16 -10.05 6.68
CA VAL A 342 -32.33 -9.19 6.89
C VAL A 342 -33.53 -9.62 6.04
N PRO A 343 -33.41 -9.94 4.73
CA PRO A 343 -34.55 -10.37 3.93
C PRO A 343 -35.29 -11.61 4.45
N PRO A 344 -34.63 -12.71 4.86
CA PRO A 344 -35.34 -13.86 5.41
C PRO A 344 -36.00 -13.52 6.75
N ILE A 345 -35.39 -12.70 7.61
CA ILE A 345 -36.02 -12.24 8.85
C ILE A 345 -37.29 -11.43 8.56
N ILE A 346 -37.22 -10.47 7.63
CA ILE A 346 -38.38 -9.66 7.23
C ILE A 346 -39.48 -10.56 6.67
N LEU A 347 -39.14 -11.52 5.79
CA LEU A 347 -40.09 -12.46 5.23
C LEU A 347 -40.78 -13.28 6.31
N LEU A 348 -40.02 -13.76 7.29
CA LEU A 348 -40.53 -14.56 8.41
C LEU A 348 -41.48 -13.73 9.30
N LEU A 349 -41.15 -12.47 9.58
CA LEU A 349 -42.01 -11.53 10.30
C LEU A 349 -43.33 -11.26 9.54
N ILE A 350 -43.26 -11.06 8.21
CA ILE A 350 -44.46 -10.87 7.38
C ILE A 350 -45.35 -12.10 7.42
N LEU A 351 -44.78 -13.31 7.30
CA LEU A 351 -45.52 -14.57 7.38
C LEU A 351 -46.21 -14.74 8.74
N CYS A 352 -45.52 -14.39 9.84
CA CYS A 352 -46.11 -14.40 11.18
C CYS A 352 -47.28 -13.40 11.30
N LEU A 353 -47.12 -12.18 10.79
CA LEU A 353 -48.19 -11.16 10.83
C LEU A 353 -49.43 -11.60 10.04
N VAL A 354 -49.24 -12.17 8.85
CA VAL A 354 -50.34 -12.69 8.02
C VAL A 354 -51.04 -13.87 8.73
N GLY A 355 -50.29 -14.78 9.37
CA GLY A 355 -50.87 -15.87 10.16
C GLY A 355 -51.69 -15.38 11.36
N CYS A 356 -51.20 -14.37 12.08
CA CYS A 356 -51.93 -13.75 13.19
C CYS A 356 -53.22 -13.05 12.73
N LEU A 357 -53.20 -12.37 11.58
CA LEU A 357 -54.39 -11.73 11.00
C LEU A 357 -55.43 -12.77 10.54
N ALA A 358 -54.99 -13.87 9.93
CA ALA A 358 -55.88 -14.95 9.50
C ALA A 358 -56.61 -15.61 10.69
N THR A 359 -55.89 -15.88 11.77
CA THR A 359 -56.47 -16.47 12.99
C THR A 359 -57.37 -15.51 13.76
N SER A 360 -57.10 -14.20 13.70
CA SER A 360 -57.95 -13.16 14.31
C SER A 360 -59.26 -12.92 13.55
N CYS A 361 -59.30 -13.21 12.24
CA CYS A 361 -60.52 -13.13 11.44
C CYS A 361 -61.48 -14.32 11.63
N ASP A 362 -61.04 -15.40 12.29
CA ASP A 362 -61.89 -16.55 12.66
C ASP A 362 -62.60 -16.36 14.01
N VAL A 363 -62.53 -15.16 14.60
CA VAL A 363 -63.33 -14.76 15.75
C VAL A 363 -64.80 -14.64 15.30
N LYS A 364 -65.51 -15.79 15.42
CA LYS A 364 -66.96 -15.96 15.49
C LYS A 364 -67.78 -14.81 14.90
N ARG A 365 -68.22 -14.97 13.65
CA ARG A 365 -69.58 -14.52 13.30
C ARG A 365 -70.53 -15.22 14.27
N GLY A 366 -70.88 -14.52 15.35
CA GLY A 366 -72.01 -14.90 16.17
C GLY A 366 -73.27 -14.99 15.31
N PRO A 367 -74.23 -15.87 15.66
CA PRO A 367 -75.46 -16.03 14.90
C PRO A 367 -76.15 -14.67 14.76
N ILE A 368 -76.42 -14.31 13.50
CA ILE A 368 -77.20 -13.12 13.14
C ILE A 368 -78.58 -13.29 13.76
N ALA A 369 -78.85 -12.58 14.86
CA ALA A 369 -80.20 -12.43 15.37
C ALA A 369 -80.98 -11.56 14.37
N THR A 370 -81.98 -12.17 13.72
CA THR A 370 -82.98 -11.49 12.91
C THR A 370 -83.80 -10.56 13.80
N PHE A 371 -83.42 -9.28 13.87
CA PHE A 371 -84.22 -8.25 14.54
C PHE A 371 -85.18 -7.64 13.51
N ASN A 372 -86.44 -8.09 13.58
CA ASN A 372 -87.57 -7.50 12.88
C ASN A 372 -87.90 -6.18 13.61
N ALA A 373 -87.65 -5.03 12.98
CA ALA A 373 -88.05 -3.73 13.50
C ALA A 373 -88.93 -3.03 12.46
N ASN A 374 -90.24 -3.07 12.73
CA ASN A 374 -91.24 -2.24 12.09
C ASN A 374 -91.00 -0.75 12.42
N ALA A 375 -91.21 0.07 11.39
CA ALA A 375 -91.82 1.41 11.40
C ALA A 375 -91.32 2.49 12.37
N SER A 376 -90.87 3.61 11.82
CA SER A 376 -91.61 4.90 11.88
C SER A 376 -90.70 6.10 11.59
N THR A 377 -91.05 6.78 10.51
CA THR A 377 -90.88 8.22 10.20
C THR A 377 -90.67 9.17 11.39
N ALA A 378 -89.64 10.02 11.29
CA ALA A 378 -89.62 11.49 11.53
C ALA A 378 -88.17 11.97 11.31
N ALA A 379 -87.84 12.63 10.19
CA ALA A 379 -87.92 14.07 9.99
C ALA A 379 -87.02 14.91 10.93
N ALA A 380 -86.08 15.62 10.30
CA ALA A 380 -85.57 16.97 10.60
C ALA A 380 -84.05 17.04 10.87
N THR A 381 -83.24 17.41 9.87
CA THR A 381 -82.77 18.77 9.50
C THR A 381 -81.51 19.23 10.25
N LYS A 382 -80.45 19.55 9.47
CA LYS A 382 -79.46 20.63 9.69
C LYS A 382 -78.50 20.45 10.89
N GLN A 383 -77.24 20.89 10.92
CA GLN A 383 -76.52 21.92 10.17
C GLN A 383 -75.00 21.79 10.45
N THR A 384 -74.21 22.16 9.45
CA THR A 384 -72.78 22.54 9.39
C THR A 384 -72.00 22.94 10.66
N ARG A 385 -70.70 22.54 10.70
CA ARG A 385 -69.49 23.39 10.93
C ARG A 385 -68.22 22.50 10.95
N SER A 386 -67.28 22.65 10.02
CA SER A 386 -66.16 23.63 9.92
C SER A 386 -64.87 23.19 10.63
N LEU A 387 -63.83 22.99 9.82
CA LEU A 387 -62.41 23.32 10.01
C LEU A 387 -61.72 22.97 11.35
N CYS A 388 -60.71 22.10 11.27
CA CYS A 388 -59.29 22.50 11.33
C CYS A 388 -58.44 21.48 10.58
#